data_AF-A0A2N6DZR1-F1
#
_entry.id   AF-A0A2N6DZR1-F1
#
_cell.length_a   1.000
_cell.length_b   1.000
_cell.length_c   1.000
_cell.angle_alpha   90.00
_cell.angle_beta   90.00
_cell.angle_gamma   90.00
#
_symmetry.space_group_name_H-M   'P 1'
#
loop_
_entity.id
_entity.type
_entity.pdbx_description
1 polymer ?
#
loop_
_entity_poly.entity_id
_entity_poly.type
_entity_poly.pdbx_seq_one_letter_code
_entity_poly.pdbx_strand_id
1 'polypeptide(L)'
;MLLLPKGNPVKESIDPSRINIPEAFAKLARSSFTGYLRFDTTRGTGILIFNRGRLISALLESGSGSQIAYDALAAIFECSLSGNVVLNIYRLSPELALGIHALLHGDVLYQAQEVKLLDIKALLGKLKQDKVTGCLRIYTQEHVALIFYREGTPLGFFHDGSTEIEKTAENSMSVAKLPGAKIDVLAAVEADEQDLADLLTSGDVGAIWAKAKQEILQERQVRDREASRAVEMREADRRSKVEELFKSVATKHIGKIGTSLVEKEFEKTFVGESLVTEKGLNGFYQRLCKASRLVAGPSAVKAMLDEMQRGFQGLGK
;
A
#
# COMPACT_ATOMS: atom_id res chain seq x y z
N MET A 1 -6.32 -15.46 3.86
CA MET A 1 -5.40 -14.88 4.86
C MET A 1 -4.47 -15.99 5.30
N LEU A 2 -3.21 -15.86 4.93
CA LEU A 2 -2.17 -16.83 5.25
C LEU A 2 -1.72 -16.65 6.70
N LEU A 3 -2.23 -17.49 7.60
CA LEU A 3 -1.71 -17.56 8.97
C LEU A 3 -0.53 -18.53 8.99
N LEU A 4 0.64 -18.01 9.33
CA LEU A 4 1.84 -18.77 9.65
C LEU A 4 2.22 -18.52 11.11
N PRO A 5 2.65 -19.56 11.84
CA PRO A 5 3.09 -19.35 13.21
C PRO A 5 4.30 -18.42 13.25
N LYS A 6 4.30 -17.50 14.21
CA LYS A 6 5.42 -16.58 14.43
C LYS A 6 6.61 -17.38 14.94
N GLY A 7 7.67 -17.48 14.15
CA GLY A 7 8.95 -18.05 14.62
C GLY A 7 9.64 -17.13 15.63
N ASN A 8 10.94 -17.34 15.88
CA ASN A 8 11.69 -16.42 16.75
C ASN A 8 11.94 -15.08 16.04
N PRO A 9 11.43 -13.96 16.57
CA PRO A 9 11.56 -12.66 15.93
C PRO A 9 13.02 -12.20 15.91
N VAL A 10 13.51 -11.89 14.71
CA VAL A 10 14.81 -11.23 14.50
C VAL A 10 14.63 -9.72 14.54
N LYS A 11 13.60 -9.23 13.85
CA LYS A 11 13.15 -7.84 13.87
C LYS A 11 11.66 -7.79 13.56
N GLU A 12 10.95 -6.89 14.21
CA GLU A 12 9.52 -6.71 14.02
C GLU A 12 9.15 -5.24 13.86
N SER A 13 7.97 -4.99 13.30
CA SER A 13 7.41 -3.65 13.15
C SER A 13 8.30 -2.68 12.37
N ILE A 14 8.99 -3.18 11.34
CA ILE A 14 9.87 -2.37 10.50
C ILE A 14 9.06 -1.71 9.39
N ASP A 15 9.29 -0.43 9.16
CA ASP A 15 8.81 0.29 7.97
C ASP A 15 9.78 0.04 6.79
N PRO A 16 9.41 -0.77 5.78
CA PRO A 16 10.30 -1.12 4.68
C PRO A 16 10.55 0.06 3.73
N SER A 17 9.75 1.13 3.77
CA SER A 17 9.95 2.31 2.91
C SER A 17 11.23 3.08 3.27
N ARG A 18 11.76 2.84 4.47
CA ARG A 18 12.97 3.49 5.01
C ARG A 18 14.24 2.67 4.80
N ILE A 19 14.14 1.51 4.18
CA ILE A 19 15.25 0.56 4.03
C ILE A 19 15.49 0.27 2.55
N ASN A 20 16.75 0.13 2.17
CA ASN A 20 17.10 -0.41 0.87
C ASN A 20 16.92 -1.94 0.89
N ILE A 21 15.75 -2.43 0.44
CA ILE A 21 15.39 -3.86 0.51
C ILE A 21 16.41 -4.76 -0.21
N PRO A 22 16.89 -4.45 -1.44
CA PRO A 22 17.97 -5.23 -2.06
C PRO A 22 19.24 -5.37 -1.21
N GLU A 23 19.67 -4.30 -0.55
CA GLU A 23 20.83 -4.38 0.35
C GLU A 23 20.54 -5.23 1.59
N ALA A 24 19.31 -5.16 2.12
CA ALA A 24 18.88 -6.01 3.21
C ALA A 24 18.90 -7.49 2.79
N PHE A 25 18.40 -7.81 1.59
CA PHE A 25 18.46 -9.17 1.05
C PHE A 25 19.90 -9.65 0.87
N ALA A 26 20.78 -8.79 0.34
CA ALA A 26 22.20 -9.13 0.22
C ALA A 26 22.87 -9.39 1.58
N LYS A 27 22.46 -8.67 2.64
CA LYS A 27 22.93 -8.95 4.01
C LYS A 27 22.43 -10.30 4.52
N LEU A 28 21.15 -10.61 4.32
CA LEU A 28 20.56 -11.89 4.71
C LEU A 28 21.24 -13.06 3.98
N ALA A 29 21.51 -12.90 2.68
CA ALA A 29 22.23 -13.86 1.87
C ALA A 29 23.64 -14.12 2.41
N ARG A 30 24.43 -13.07 2.65
CA ARG A 30 25.80 -13.19 3.18
C ARG A 30 25.86 -13.79 4.58
N SER A 31 24.83 -13.59 5.40
CA SER A 31 24.75 -14.18 6.74
C SER A 31 24.21 -15.62 6.75
N SER A 32 23.99 -16.23 5.58
CA SER A 32 23.35 -17.54 5.44
C SER A 32 22.03 -17.64 6.23
N PHE A 33 21.22 -16.59 6.16
CA PHE A 33 19.98 -16.49 6.92
C PHE A 33 18.99 -17.59 6.51
N THR A 34 18.30 -18.17 7.50
CA THR A 34 17.20 -19.12 7.30
C THR A 34 15.99 -18.65 8.09
N GLY A 35 14.85 -18.54 7.42
CA GLY A 35 13.63 -18.02 8.00
C GLY A 35 12.70 -17.43 6.95
N TYR A 36 11.77 -16.60 7.38
CA TYR A 36 10.89 -15.89 6.46
C TYR A 36 10.70 -14.43 6.85
N LEU A 37 10.41 -13.62 5.85
CA LEU A 37 10.02 -12.23 5.98
C LEU A 37 8.53 -12.15 5.68
N ARG A 38 7.79 -11.45 6.54
CA ARG A 38 6.37 -11.17 6.39
C ARG A 38 6.15 -9.69 6.18
N PHE A 39 5.46 -9.35 5.11
CA PHE A 39 5.04 -8.01 4.74
C PHE A 39 3.52 -7.93 4.89
N ASP A 40 3.06 -7.26 5.93
CA ASP A 40 1.64 -6.95 6.09
C ASP A 40 1.37 -5.63 5.36
N THR A 41 0.62 -5.71 4.26
CA THR A 41 0.30 -4.58 3.37
C THR A 41 -1.21 -4.31 3.38
N THR A 42 -1.62 -3.17 2.83
CA THR A 42 -3.05 -2.89 2.61
C THR A 42 -3.70 -3.79 1.54
N ARG A 43 -2.90 -4.42 0.65
CA ARG A 43 -3.37 -5.32 -0.41
C ARG A 43 -3.49 -6.78 0.04
N GLY A 44 -2.80 -7.15 1.11
CA GLY A 44 -2.68 -8.54 1.56
C GLY A 44 -1.36 -8.81 2.29
N THR A 45 -0.98 -10.08 2.35
CA THR A 45 0.19 -10.55 3.09
C THR A 45 1.24 -11.13 2.15
N GLY A 46 2.43 -10.54 2.15
CA GLY A 46 3.60 -11.02 1.41
C GLY A 46 4.49 -11.88 2.29
N ILE A 47 4.92 -13.04 1.81
CA ILE A 47 5.87 -13.93 2.47
C ILE A 47 7.05 -14.20 1.55
N LEU A 48 8.26 -13.97 2.07
CA LEU A 48 9.50 -14.35 1.40
C LEU A 48 10.23 -15.37 2.28
N ILE A 49 10.71 -16.47 1.70
CA ILE A 49 11.38 -17.54 2.46
C ILE A 49 12.84 -17.61 2.07
N PHE A 50 13.70 -17.51 3.07
CA PHE A 50 15.13 -17.71 2.95
C PHE A 50 15.53 -19.06 3.53
N ASN A 51 16.39 -19.77 2.82
CA ASN A 51 17.05 -20.95 3.33
C ASN A 51 18.56 -20.87 3.06
N ARG A 52 19.36 -20.83 4.13
CA ARG A 52 20.83 -20.73 4.09
C ARG A 52 21.32 -19.60 3.18
N GLY A 53 20.65 -18.46 3.23
CA GLY A 53 20.97 -17.27 2.44
C GLY A 53 20.38 -17.22 1.03
N ARG A 54 19.77 -18.31 0.55
CA ARG A 54 19.08 -18.37 -0.74
C ARG A 54 17.63 -17.94 -0.56
N LEU A 55 17.10 -17.11 -1.46
CA LEU A 55 15.67 -16.76 -1.47
C LEU A 55 14.93 -17.81 -2.30
N ILE A 56 14.30 -18.76 -1.63
CA ILE A 56 13.69 -19.93 -2.27
C ILE A 56 12.20 -19.75 -2.59
N SER A 57 11.57 -18.70 -2.04
CA SER A 57 10.14 -18.46 -2.24
C SER A 57 9.80 -16.99 -2.10
N ALA A 58 8.88 -16.53 -2.95
CA ALA A 58 8.18 -15.28 -2.81
C ALA A 58 6.70 -15.51 -3.13
N LEU A 59 5.82 -15.06 -2.23
CA LEU A 59 4.38 -15.16 -2.37
C LEU A 59 3.75 -13.85 -1.89
N LEU A 60 2.75 -13.35 -2.59
CA LEU A 60 1.84 -12.31 -2.10
C LEU A 60 0.41 -12.83 -2.23
N GLU A 61 -0.24 -13.08 -1.09
CA GLU A 61 -1.65 -13.46 -1.06
C GLU A 61 -2.51 -12.21 -0.84
N SER A 62 -3.46 -11.99 -1.74
CA SER A 62 -4.40 -10.86 -1.74
C SER A 62 -5.82 -11.33 -2.00
N GLY A 63 -6.81 -10.46 -1.77
CA GLY A 63 -8.21 -10.77 -2.10
C GLY A 63 -8.46 -11.07 -3.59
N SER A 64 -7.56 -10.62 -4.48
CA SER A 64 -7.61 -10.84 -5.93
C SER A 64 -6.87 -12.11 -6.41
N GLY A 65 -6.27 -12.86 -5.49
CA GLY A 65 -5.47 -14.06 -5.80
C GLY A 65 -4.06 -14.01 -5.23
N SER A 66 -3.27 -15.03 -5.57
CA SER A 66 -1.86 -15.16 -5.18
C SER A 66 -0.93 -14.80 -6.35
N GLN A 67 0.11 -14.01 -6.05
CA GLN A 67 1.25 -13.80 -6.94
C GLN A 67 2.44 -14.58 -6.38
N ILE A 68 3.28 -15.14 -7.25
CA ILE A 68 4.45 -15.94 -6.86
C ILE A 68 5.74 -15.42 -7.49
N ALA A 69 6.88 -15.84 -6.96
CA ALA A 69 8.21 -15.56 -7.49
C ALA A 69 8.43 -14.06 -7.78
N TYR A 70 8.87 -13.70 -9.00
CA TYR A 70 9.20 -12.32 -9.35
C TYR A 70 7.99 -11.38 -9.36
N ASP A 71 6.80 -11.88 -9.70
CA ASP A 71 5.57 -11.08 -9.66
C ASP A 71 5.22 -10.71 -8.21
N ALA A 72 5.39 -11.64 -7.28
CA ALA A 72 5.24 -11.37 -5.85
C ALA A 72 6.28 -10.35 -5.37
N LEU A 73 7.55 -10.49 -5.78
CA LEU A 73 8.61 -9.55 -5.41
C LEU A 73 8.32 -8.14 -5.89
N ALA A 74 7.91 -7.98 -7.15
CA ALA A 74 7.53 -6.69 -7.73
C ALA A 74 6.40 -6.04 -6.92
N ALA A 75 5.32 -6.79 -6.67
CA ALA A 75 4.18 -6.28 -5.92
C ALA A 75 4.52 -5.95 -4.45
N ILE A 76 5.38 -6.74 -3.79
CA ILE A 76 5.86 -6.46 -2.43
C ILE A 76 6.71 -5.19 -2.42
N PHE A 77 7.55 -4.97 -3.44
CA PHE A 77 8.38 -3.78 -3.57
C PHE A 77 7.55 -2.51 -3.79
N GLU A 78 6.58 -2.56 -4.70
CA GLU A 78 5.61 -1.48 -4.90
C GLU A 78 4.90 -1.11 -3.60
N CYS A 79 4.36 -2.10 -2.87
CA CYS A 79 3.72 -1.89 -1.58
C CYS A 79 4.69 -1.25 -0.58
N SER A 80 5.91 -1.78 -0.48
CA SER A 80 6.93 -1.31 0.46
C SER A 80 7.33 0.15 0.22
N LEU A 81 7.42 0.56 -1.04
CA LEU A 81 7.77 1.93 -1.44
C LEU A 81 6.58 2.91 -1.33
N SER A 82 5.35 2.40 -1.47
CA SER A 82 4.12 3.19 -1.30
C SER A 82 3.84 3.56 0.15
N GLY A 83 4.39 2.79 1.10
CA GLY A 83 4.24 2.99 2.55
C GLY A 83 3.06 2.22 3.14
N ASN A 84 2.89 2.34 4.47
CA ASN A 84 1.89 1.58 5.26
C ASN A 84 2.07 0.06 5.17
N VAL A 85 3.32 -0.40 5.09
CA VAL A 85 3.67 -1.82 5.15
C VAL A 85 4.42 -2.08 6.44
N VAL A 86 4.12 -3.19 7.09
CA VAL A 86 4.86 -3.67 8.25
C VAL A 86 5.67 -4.89 7.85
N LEU A 87 6.99 -4.80 8.01
CA LEU A 87 7.91 -5.91 7.81
C LEU A 87 8.28 -6.54 9.15
N ASN A 88 8.07 -7.85 9.24
CA ASN A 88 8.52 -8.72 10.33
C ASN A 88 9.45 -9.80 9.78
N ILE A 89 10.50 -10.14 10.52
CA ILE A 89 11.53 -11.10 10.13
C ILE A 89 11.65 -12.16 11.22
N TYR A 90 11.42 -13.41 10.85
CA TYR A 90 11.41 -14.54 11.79
C TYR A 90 12.46 -15.57 11.38
N ARG A 91 13.25 -16.03 12.35
CA ARG A 91 14.26 -17.08 12.14
C ARG A 91 13.62 -18.46 12.30
N LEU A 92 14.03 -19.39 11.44
CA LEU A 92 13.58 -20.78 11.44
C LEU A 92 14.75 -21.75 11.22
N SER A 93 14.54 -23.03 11.50
CA SER A 93 15.40 -24.12 11.01
C SER A 93 15.24 -24.31 9.49
N PRO A 94 16.24 -24.88 8.79
CA PRO A 94 16.16 -25.20 7.35
C PRO A 94 14.99 -26.10 6.99
N GLU A 95 14.74 -27.14 7.79
CA GLU A 95 13.67 -28.11 7.58
C GLU A 95 12.31 -27.41 7.61
N LEU A 96 12.15 -26.48 8.55
CA LEU A 96 10.92 -25.73 8.71
C LEU A 96 10.73 -24.68 7.60
N ALA A 97 11.80 -24.02 7.14
CA ALA A 97 11.73 -23.11 6.00
C ALA A 97 11.27 -23.84 4.72
N LEU A 98 11.78 -25.05 4.47
CA LEU A 98 11.33 -25.91 3.38
C LEU A 98 9.89 -26.38 3.59
N GLY A 99 9.51 -26.76 4.81
CA GLY A 99 8.14 -27.15 5.14
C GLY A 99 7.14 -26.03 4.89
N ILE A 100 7.47 -24.79 5.25
CA ILE A 100 6.63 -23.62 4.95
C ILE A 100 6.60 -23.36 3.44
N HIS A 101 7.73 -23.42 2.73
CA HIS A 101 7.73 -23.29 1.27
C HIS A 101 6.77 -24.30 0.62
N ALA A 102 6.85 -25.56 1.01
CA ALA A 102 5.99 -26.63 0.53
C ALA A 102 4.51 -26.39 0.89
N LEU A 103 4.22 -25.84 2.07
CA LEU A 103 2.87 -25.43 2.47
C LEU A 103 2.32 -24.31 1.58
N LEU A 104 3.14 -23.32 1.21
CA LEU A 104 2.70 -22.16 0.43
C LEU A 104 2.38 -22.49 -1.03
N HIS A 105 2.98 -23.55 -1.56
CA HIS A 105 2.81 -23.99 -2.95
C HIS A 105 2.11 -25.35 -3.08
N GLY A 106 1.67 -25.92 -1.95
CA GLY A 106 1.03 -27.23 -1.91
C GLY A 106 -0.43 -27.21 -2.36
N ASP A 107 -0.93 -28.36 -2.77
CA ASP A 107 -2.32 -28.57 -3.15
C ASP A 107 -3.20 -28.72 -1.91
N VAL A 108 -4.27 -27.95 -1.85
CA VAL A 108 -5.23 -28.03 -0.75
C VAL A 108 -6.16 -29.21 -0.97
N LEU A 109 -6.02 -30.26 -0.15
CA LEU A 109 -6.90 -31.43 -0.17
C LEU A 109 -8.21 -31.17 0.58
N TYR A 110 -8.11 -30.55 1.75
CA TYR A 110 -9.24 -30.16 2.57
C TYR A 110 -9.01 -28.75 3.12
N GLN A 111 -10.03 -27.90 3.05
CA GLN A 111 -9.93 -26.50 3.48
C GLN A 111 -11.02 -26.13 4.48
N ALA A 112 -10.67 -25.33 5.48
CA ALA A 112 -11.55 -24.67 6.44
C ALA A 112 -12.53 -25.60 7.16
N GLN A 113 -12.13 -26.85 7.40
CA GLN A 113 -12.99 -27.84 8.03
C GLN A 113 -13.08 -27.58 9.53
N GLU A 114 -14.27 -27.63 10.11
CA GLU A 114 -14.44 -27.39 11.55
C GLU A 114 -13.94 -28.58 12.37
N VAL A 115 -12.95 -28.34 13.24
CA VAL A 115 -12.31 -29.39 14.04
C VAL A 115 -13.33 -30.13 14.91
N LYS A 116 -14.36 -29.42 15.43
CA LYS A 116 -15.40 -30.00 16.28
C LYS A 116 -16.33 -30.99 15.57
N LEU A 117 -16.40 -30.91 14.24
CA LEU A 117 -17.27 -31.76 13.42
C LEU A 117 -16.51 -32.94 12.79
N LEU A 118 -15.19 -33.01 12.99
CA LEU A 118 -14.32 -34.00 12.39
C LEU A 118 -13.94 -35.11 13.36
N ASP A 119 -13.94 -36.35 12.86
CA ASP A 119 -13.22 -37.44 13.49
C ASP A 119 -11.72 -37.33 13.17
N ILE A 120 -10.98 -36.66 14.06
CA ILE A 120 -9.54 -36.45 13.91
C ILE A 120 -8.79 -37.78 13.86
N LYS A 121 -9.23 -38.82 14.58
CA LYS A 121 -8.53 -40.12 14.55
C LYS A 121 -8.65 -40.77 13.18
N ALA A 122 -9.85 -40.75 12.60
CA ALA A 122 -10.08 -41.26 11.25
C ALA A 122 -9.29 -40.45 10.21
N LEU A 123 -9.26 -39.12 10.32
CA LEU A 123 -8.47 -38.25 9.43
C LEU A 123 -6.99 -38.61 9.48
N LEU A 124 -6.39 -38.67 10.68
CA LEU A 124 -4.98 -39.01 10.85
C LEU A 124 -4.67 -40.43 10.35
N GLY A 125 -5.58 -41.38 10.57
CA GLY A 125 -5.50 -42.73 10.02
C GLY A 125 -5.47 -42.74 8.49
N LYS A 126 -6.32 -41.92 7.87
CA LYS A 126 -6.37 -41.76 6.41
C LYS A 126 -5.09 -41.13 5.87
N LEU A 127 -4.58 -40.07 6.48
CA LEU A 127 -3.29 -39.46 6.07
C LEU A 127 -2.13 -40.47 6.12
N LYS A 128 -2.13 -41.35 7.13
CA LYS A 128 -1.16 -42.43 7.24
C LYS A 128 -1.34 -43.50 6.15
N GLN A 129 -2.57 -43.91 5.90
CA GLN A 129 -2.89 -44.93 4.88
C GLN A 129 -2.55 -44.45 3.47
N ASP A 130 -2.92 -43.21 3.16
CA ASP A 130 -2.70 -42.57 1.86
C ASP A 130 -1.24 -42.10 1.69
N LYS A 131 -0.39 -42.30 2.70
CA LYS A 131 1.01 -41.86 2.75
C LYS A 131 1.20 -40.39 2.36
N VAL A 132 0.34 -39.52 2.89
CA VAL A 132 0.37 -38.10 2.55
C VAL A 132 1.69 -37.48 3.03
N THR A 133 2.39 -36.82 2.10
CA THR A 133 3.45 -35.86 2.41
C THR A 133 2.88 -34.45 2.30
N GLY A 134 3.06 -33.64 3.34
CA GLY A 134 2.48 -32.30 3.36
C GLY A 134 2.34 -31.72 4.76
N CYS A 135 1.33 -30.87 4.93
CA CYS A 135 1.12 -30.13 6.15
C CYS A 135 -0.36 -30.12 6.53
N LEU A 136 -0.61 -30.35 7.81
CA LEU A 136 -1.90 -30.16 8.44
C LEU A 136 -1.83 -28.83 9.21
N ARG A 137 -2.64 -27.86 8.80
CA ARG A 137 -2.71 -26.53 9.43
C ARG A 137 -3.94 -26.44 10.29
N ILE A 138 -3.75 -26.22 11.59
CA ILE A 138 -4.84 -25.99 12.56
C ILE A 138 -4.81 -24.53 12.95
N TYR A 139 -5.92 -23.83 12.84
CA TYR A 139 -5.95 -22.38 13.05
C TYR A 139 -7.27 -21.87 13.59
N THR A 140 -7.21 -20.75 14.30
CA THR A 140 -8.33 -19.84 14.59
C THR A 140 -8.10 -18.52 13.86
N GLN A 141 -8.80 -17.46 14.23
CA GLN A 141 -8.51 -16.12 13.70
C GLN A 141 -7.13 -15.59 14.13
N GLU A 142 -6.64 -16.02 15.29
CA GLU A 142 -5.46 -15.44 15.93
C GLU A 142 -4.30 -16.44 16.09
N HIS A 143 -4.61 -17.73 16.20
CA HIS A 143 -3.61 -18.76 16.49
C HIS A 143 -3.49 -19.74 15.33
N VAL A 144 -2.29 -20.24 15.10
CA VAL A 144 -2.02 -21.28 14.11
C VAL A 144 -0.96 -22.24 14.60
N ALA A 145 -1.16 -23.52 14.29
CA ALA A 145 -0.20 -24.59 14.47
C ALA A 145 -0.14 -25.42 13.19
N LEU A 146 1.06 -25.86 12.84
CA LEU A 146 1.36 -26.70 11.69
C LEU A 146 1.83 -28.07 12.18
N ILE A 147 1.40 -29.13 11.51
CA ILE A 147 1.91 -30.49 11.70
C ILE A 147 2.41 -30.97 10.35
N PHE A 148 3.70 -31.25 10.26
CA PHE A 148 4.30 -31.73 9.02
C PHE A 148 4.23 -33.25 8.95
N TYR A 149 3.92 -33.77 7.76
CA TYR A 149 3.86 -35.19 7.46
C TYR A 149 4.80 -35.52 6.30
N ARG A 150 5.45 -36.68 6.38
CA ARG A 150 6.17 -37.31 5.28
C ARG A 150 5.75 -38.77 5.18
N GLU A 151 5.26 -39.16 4.01
CA GLU A 151 4.74 -40.50 3.73
C GLU A 151 3.74 -40.99 4.81
N GLY A 152 2.87 -40.09 5.26
CA GLY A 152 1.87 -40.39 6.29
C GLY A 152 2.40 -40.45 7.73
N THR A 153 3.69 -40.18 7.94
CA THR A 153 4.32 -40.13 9.27
C THR A 153 4.48 -38.68 9.73
N PRO A 154 4.01 -38.31 10.94
CA PRO A 154 4.20 -36.96 11.45
C PRO A 154 5.68 -36.71 11.79
N LEU A 155 6.23 -35.63 11.26
CA LEU A 155 7.58 -35.15 11.56
C LEU A 155 7.62 -34.35 12.86
N GLY A 156 6.53 -33.63 13.16
CA GLY A 156 6.34 -32.88 14.40
C GLY A 156 5.48 -31.63 14.19
N PHE A 157 5.46 -30.78 15.21
CA PHE A 157 4.59 -29.61 15.36
C PHE A 157 5.40 -28.31 15.24
N PHE A 158 4.78 -27.28 14.69
CA PHE A 158 5.30 -25.93 14.70
C PHE A 158 4.19 -24.96 15.10
N HIS A 159 4.43 -24.15 16.12
CA HIS A 159 3.47 -23.17 16.64
C HIS A 159 4.17 -21.84 16.93
N ASP A 160 3.40 -20.85 17.38
CA ASP A 160 3.93 -19.55 17.75
C ASP A 160 5.03 -19.69 18.82
N GLY A 161 6.17 -19.04 18.60
CA GLY A 161 7.33 -19.04 19.50
C GLY A 161 8.35 -20.16 19.25
N SER A 162 7.99 -21.22 18.51
CA SER A 162 8.94 -22.29 18.18
C SER A 162 10.00 -21.81 17.17
N THR A 163 11.17 -22.44 17.18
CA THR A 163 12.24 -22.20 16.17
C THR A 163 12.47 -23.38 15.24
N GLU A 164 12.02 -24.55 15.67
CA GLU A 164 12.23 -25.84 15.03
C GLU A 164 10.96 -26.69 15.14
N ILE A 165 10.96 -27.84 14.48
CA ILE A 165 9.87 -28.80 14.55
C ILE A 165 9.96 -29.55 15.88
N GLU A 166 8.95 -29.39 16.73
CA GLU A 166 8.87 -30.03 18.03
C GLU A 166 8.20 -31.40 17.93
N LYS A 167 8.73 -32.41 18.63
CA LYS A 167 8.18 -33.78 18.60
C LYS A 167 7.12 -34.03 19.68
N THR A 168 7.00 -33.12 20.64
CA THR A 168 6.07 -33.21 21.77
C THR A 168 5.08 -32.06 21.69
N ALA A 169 3.80 -32.38 21.55
CA ALA A 169 2.75 -31.37 21.61
C ALA A 169 2.39 -31.07 23.06
N GLU A 170 2.68 -29.85 23.54
CA GLU A 170 2.15 -29.40 24.81
C GLU A 170 0.63 -29.21 24.70
N ASN A 171 -0.12 -29.97 25.51
CA ASN A 171 -1.58 -30.00 25.47
C ASN A 171 -2.25 -28.66 25.82
N SER A 172 -1.52 -27.77 26.50
CA SER A 172 -1.90 -26.40 26.88
C SER A 172 -1.89 -25.42 25.71
N MET A 173 -1.07 -25.65 24.68
CA MET A 173 -0.94 -24.79 23.50
C MET A 173 -1.74 -25.28 22.28
N SER A 174 -2.64 -26.24 22.49
CA SER A 174 -3.36 -26.89 21.40
C SER A 174 -4.42 -25.98 20.78
N VAL A 175 -4.08 -25.39 19.63
CA VAL A 175 -5.00 -24.59 18.79
C VAL A 175 -6.28 -25.37 18.44
N ALA A 176 -6.19 -26.71 18.31
CA ALA A 176 -7.31 -27.59 18.02
C ALA A 176 -8.44 -27.55 19.08
N LYS A 177 -8.12 -27.18 20.33
CA LYS A 177 -9.11 -27.09 21.43
C LYS A 177 -9.83 -25.74 21.47
N LEU A 178 -9.34 -24.75 20.73
CA LEU A 178 -9.91 -23.41 20.76
C LEU A 178 -11.28 -23.36 20.05
N PRO A 179 -12.21 -22.52 20.53
CA PRO A 179 -13.49 -22.32 19.85
C PRO A 179 -13.30 -21.85 18.41
N GLY A 180 -14.03 -22.44 17.46
CA GLY A 180 -13.95 -22.09 16.05
C GLY A 180 -12.68 -22.54 15.34
N ALA A 181 -11.88 -23.43 15.96
CA ALA A 181 -10.71 -24.00 15.31
C ALA A 181 -11.09 -24.72 14.01
N LYS A 182 -10.33 -24.41 12.96
CA LYS A 182 -10.45 -25.01 11.64
C LYS A 182 -9.17 -25.75 11.29
N ILE A 183 -9.30 -26.70 10.37
CA ILE A 183 -8.20 -27.49 9.87
C ILE A 183 -8.17 -27.45 8.34
N ASP A 184 -6.97 -27.29 7.81
CA ASP A 184 -6.64 -27.54 6.42
C ASP A 184 -5.69 -28.73 6.33
N VAL A 185 -5.80 -29.48 5.24
CA VAL A 185 -4.84 -30.50 4.85
C VAL A 185 -4.30 -30.11 3.50
N LEU A 186 -2.99 -29.90 3.45
CA LEU A 186 -2.27 -29.56 2.25
C LEU A 186 -1.34 -30.71 1.91
N ALA A 187 -1.45 -31.21 0.68
CA ALA A 187 -0.47 -32.10 0.09
C ALA A 187 0.66 -31.26 -0.48
N ALA A 188 1.89 -31.61 -0.14
CA ALA A 188 3.05 -30.99 -0.75
C ALA A 188 3.64 -31.95 -1.79
N VAL A 189 4.07 -31.39 -2.91
CA VAL A 189 5.08 -32.05 -3.74
C VAL A 189 6.41 -31.88 -3.01
N GLU A 190 7.13 -32.97 -2.77
CA GLU A 190 8.49 -32.89 -2.23
C GLU A 190 9.35 -32.12 -3.22
N ALA A 191 9.74 -30.91 -2.85
CA ALA A 191 10.79 -30.18 -3.54
C ALA A 191 12.08 -30.39 -2.76
N ASP A 192 13.08 -30.97 -3.41
CA ASP A 192 14.40 -31.08 -2.80
C ASP A 192 15.05 -29.69 -2.75
N GLU A 193 15.88 -29.43 -1.74
CA GLU A 193 16.56 -28.13 -1.56
C GLU A 193 17.41 -27.74 -2.80
N GLN A 194 17.85 -28.76 -3.54
CA GLN A 194 18.65 -28.63 -4.76
C GLN A 194 17.82 -28.17 -5.97
N ASP A 195 16.51 -28.47 -5.99
CA ASP A 195 15.61 -28.14 -7.10
C ASP A 195 15.03 -26.73 -6.98
N LEU A 196 15.05 -26.15 -5.77
CA LEU A 196 14.55 -24.80 -5.54
C LEU A 196 15.49 -23.77 -6.14
N ALA A 197 14.98 -22.95 -7.06
CA ALA A 197 15.72 -21.81 -7.60
C ALA A 197 16.00 -20.78 -6.49
N ASP A 198 17.20 -20.20 -6.51
CA ASP A 198 17.49 -19.03 -5.70
C ASP A 198 17.07 -17.78 -6.47
N LEU A 199 15.95 -17.19 -6.07
CA LEU A 199 15.34 -16.03 -6.74
C LEU A 199 16.27 -14.79 -6.70
N LEU A 200 17.22 -14.71 -5.76
CA LEU A 200 18.20 -13.61 -5.73
C LEU A 200 19.23 -13.70 -6.84
N THR A 201 19.59 -14.90 -7.28
CA THR A 201 20.65 -15.13 -8.27
C THR A 201 20.10 -15.46 -9.65
N SER A 202 18.92 -16.06 -9.72
CA SER A 202 18.25 -16.40 -10.98
C SER A 202 17.58 -15.21 -11.68
N GLY A 203 17.34 -14.11 -10.96
CA GLY A 203 16.74 -12.90 -11.52
C GLY A 203 17.36 -11.63 -10.96
N ASP A 204 17.19 -10.51 -11.68
CA ASP A 204 17.74 -9.22 -11.26
C ASP A 204 16.78 -8.50 -10.30
N VAL A 205 16.82 -8.91 -9.03
CA VAL A 205 16.04 -8.29 -7.95
C VAL A 205 16.36 -6.79 -7.79
N GLY A 206 17.58 -6.37 -8.14
CA GLY A 206 17.98 -4.97 -8.18
C GLY A 206 17.21 -4.19 -9.24
N ALA A 207 17.09 -4.73 -10.45
CA ALA A 207 16.30 -4.14 -11.52
C ALA A 207 14.80 -4.10 -11.19
N ILE A 208 14.23 -5.15 -10.59
CA ILE A 208 12.82 -5.15 -10.15
C ILE A 208 12.56 -4.01 -9.16
N TRP A 209 13.46 -3.82 -8.18
CA TRP A 209 13.37 -2.71 -7.22
C TRP A 209 13.52 -1.34 -7.87
N ALA A 210 14.48 -1.19 -8.79
CA ALA A 210 14.71 0.06 -9.51
C ALA A 210 13.49 0.46 -10.35
N LYS A 211 12.87 -0.52 -11.03
CA LYS A 211 11.64 -0.33 -11.79
C LYS A 211 10.50 0.15 -10.89
N ALA A 212 10.23 -0.53 -9.77
CA ALA A 212 9.18 -0.14 -8.83
C ALA A 212 9.40 1.30 -8.27
N LYS A 213 10.65 1.68 -7.99
CA LYS A 213 10.99 3.06 -7.59
C LYS A 213 10.67 4.07 -8.68
N GLN A 214 11.00 3.76 -9.93
CA GLN A 214 10.75 4.65 -11.06
C GLN A 214 9.27 4.85 -11.29
N GLU A 215 8.47 3.78 -11.24
CA GLU A 215 7.01 3.83 -11.41
C GLU A 215 6.37 4.73 -10.34
N ILE A 216 6.73 4.56 -9.07
CA ILE A 216 6.21 5.41 -7.97
C ILE A 216 6.64 6.87 -8.14
N LEU A 217 7.85 7.13 -8.61
CA LEU A 217 8.30 8.51 -8.87
C LEU A 217 7.52 9.14 -10.03
N GLN A 218 7.27 8.39 -11.10
CA GLN A 218 6.48 8.84 -12.24
C GLN A 218 5.04 9.12 -11.84
N GLU A 219 4.40 8.24 -11.07
CA GLU A 219 3.04 8.45 -10.57
C GLU A 219 2.92 9.70 -9.71
N ARG A 220 3.91 9.95 -8.83
CA ARG A 220 3.95 11.19 -8.02
C ARG A 220 4.08 12.43 -8.91
N GLN A 221 4.97 12.41 -9.90
CA GLN A 221 5.14 13.53 -10.82
C GLN A 221 3.87 13.81 -11.65
N VAL A 222 3.17 12.76 -12.10
CA VAL A 222 1.89 12.91 -12.81
C VAL A 222 0.85 13.53 -11.89
N ARG A 223 0.71 13.02 -10.66
CA ARG A 223 -0.23 13.54 -9.66
C ARG A 223 0.04 15.00 -9.31
N ASP A 224 1.31 15.37 -9.12
CA ASP A 224 1.70 16.74 -8.81
C ASP A 224 1.40 17.68 -9.99
N ARG A 225 1.68 17.25 -11.22
CA ARG A 225 1.35 18.03 -12.44
C ARG A 225 -0.16 18.21 -12.61
N GLU A 226 -0.94 17.17 -12.36
CA GLU A 226 -2.41 17.24 -12.41
C GLU A 226 -2.96 18.16 -11.33
N ALA A 227 -2.41 18.08 -10.11
CA ALA A 227 -2.78 18.98 -9.01
C ALA A 227 -2.45 20.44 -9.34
N SER A 228 -1.24 20.72 -9.86
CA SER A 228 -0.86 22.08 -10.29
C SER A 228 -1.79 22.61 -11.38
N ARG A 229 -2.08 21.80 -12.41
CA ARG A 229 -3.02 22.19 -13.48
C ARG A 229 -4.43 22.46 -12.95
N ALA A 230 -4.91 21.65 -12.01
CA ALA A 230 -6.21 21.85 -11.39
C ALA A 230 -6.27 23.15 -10.57
N VAL A 231 -5.18 23.51 -9.88
CA VAL A 231 -5.06 24.79 -9.17
C VAL A 231 -5.05 25.95 -10.16
N GLU A 232 -4.21 25.90 -11.20
CA GLU A 232 -4.15 26.94 -12.25
C GLU A 232 -5.51 27.16 -12.92
N MET A 233 -6.24 26.08 -13.24
CA MET A 233 -7.57 26.16 -13.84
C MET A 233 -8.60 26.80 -12.88
N ARG A 234 -8.56 26.46 -11.58
CA ARG A 234 -9.42 27.10 -10.57
C ARG A 234 -9.09 28.58 -10.39
N GLU A 235 -7.81 28.95 -10.42
CA GLU A 235 -7.37 30.34 -10.32
C GLU A 235 -7.82 31.15 -11.55
N ALA A 236 -7.70 30.59 -12.75
CA ALA A 236 -8.17 31.22 -13.99
C ALA A 236 -9.71 31.40 -13.99
N ASP A 237 -10.47 30.38 -13.58
CA ASP A 237 -11.93 30.46 -13.45
C ASP A 237 -12.34 31.52 -12.42
N ARG A 238 -11.69 31.55 -11.25
CA ARG A 238 -11.92 32.58 -10.23
C ARG A 238 -11.65 33.98 -10.77
N ARG A 239 -10.54 34.16 -11.49
CA ARG A 239 -10.18 35.45 -12.11
C ARG A 239 -11.24 35.90 -13.10
N SER A 240 -11.70 35.01 -13.98
CA SER A 240 -12.73 35.30 -14.97
C SER A 240 -14.06 35.71 -14.28
N LYS A 241 -14.50 34.98 -13.25
CA LYS A 241 -15.70 35.31 -12.47
C LYS A 241 -15.63 36.68 -11.78
N VAL A 242 -14.48 37.02 -11.20
CA VAL A 242 -14.28 38.33 -10.57
C VAL A 242 -14.33 39.44 -11.61
N GLU A 243 -13.70 39.23 -12.77
CA GLU A 243 -13.73 40.19 -13.87
C GLU A 243 -15.16 40.42 -14.38
N GLU A 244 -15.93 39.34 -14.62
CA GLU A 244 -17.33 39.42 -15.04
C GLU A 244 -18.22 40.12 -14.01
N LEU A 245 -18.06 39.81 -12.73
CA LEU A 245 -18.75 40.49 -11.64
C LEU A 245 -18.47 42.01 -11.70
N PHE A 246 -17.21 42.41 -11.81
CA PHE A 246 -16.84 43.81 -11.84
C PHE A 246 -17.37 44.51 -13.10
N LYS A 247 -17.33 43.84 -14.27
CA LYS A 247 -17.95 44.36 -15.50
C LYS A 247 -19.44 44.61 -15.32
N SER A 248 -20.16 43.65 -14.72
CA SER A 248 -21.60 43.76 -14.46
C SER A 248 -21.91 44.95 -13.53
N VAL A 249 -21.19 45.06 -12.41
CA VAL A 249 -21.36 46.17 -11.45
C VAL A 249 -21.01 47.52 -12.08
N ALA A 250 -19.93 47.61 -12.85
CA ALA A 250 -19.56 48.86 -13.53
C ALA A 250 -20.60 49.28 -14.57
N THR A 251 -21.12 48.32 -15.34
CA THR A 251 -22.19 48.58 -16.33
C THR A 251 -23.44 49.13 -15.67
N LYS A 252 -23.82 48.59 -14.50
CA LYS A 252 -24.98 49.03 -13.72
C LYS A 252 -24.85 50.47 -13.22
N HIS A 253 -23.66 50.91 -12.80
CA HIS A 253 -23.47 52.22 -12.15
C HIS A 253 -23.00 53.34 -13.08
N ILE A 254 -22.19 53.01 -14.09
CA ILE A 254 -21.55 54.01 -14.97
C ILE A 254 -21.63 53.64 -16.46
N GLY A 255 -22.46 52.64 -16.82
CA GLY A 255 -22.76 52.27 -18.21
C GLY A 255 -21.62 51.53 -18.92
N LYS A 256 -21.74 51.40 -20.26
CA LYS A 256 -20.80 50.63 -21.10
C LYS A 256 -19.34 51.09 -20.99
N ILE A 257 -19.12 52.38 -20.71
CA ILE A 257 -17.77 52.93 -20.50
C ILE A 257 -17.12 52.30 -19.26
N GLY A 258 -17.91 51.97 -18.23
CA GLY A 258 -17.43 51.27 -17.04
C GLY A 258 -16.87 49.89 -17.32
N THR A 259 -17.49 49.14 -18.24
CA THR A 259 -17.01 47.82 -18.67
C THR A 259 -15.59 47.92 -19.22
N SER A 260 -15.35 48.86 -20.15
CA SER A 260 -14.03 49.07 -20.75
C SER A 260 -12.99 49.59 -19.75
N LEU A 261 -13.40 50.37 -18.76
CA LEU A 261 -12.52 50.81 -17.67
C LEU A 261 -12.12 49.65 -16.75
N VAL A 262 -13.06 48.76 -16.43
CA VAL A 262 -12.78 47.54 -15.67
C VAL A 262 -11.82 46.66 -16.45
N GLU A 263 -12.07 46.37 -17.73
CA GLU A 263 -11.18 45.55 -18.57
C GLU A 263 -9.75 46.08 -18.55
N LYS A 264 -9.59 47.36 -18.87
CA LYS A 264 -8.28 48.00 -18.99
C LYS A 264 -7.52 48.02 -17.67
N GLU A 265 -8.19 48.36 -16.57
CA GLU A 265 -7.51 48.45 -15.28
C GLU A 265 -7.34 47.08 -14.61
N PHE A 266 -8.22 46.12 -14.89
CA PHE A 266 -8.11 44.75 -14.41
C PHE A 266 -6.96 44.02 -15.11
N GLU A 267 -6.86 44.15 -16.44
CA GLU A 267 -5.74 43.64 -17.23
C GLU A 267 -4.43 44.20 -16.68
N LYS A 268 -4.27 45.53 -16.62
CA LYS A 268 -3.06 46.19 -16.07
C LYS A 268 -2.69 45.77 -14.65
N THR A 269 -3.68 45.48 -13.81
CA THR A 269 -3.43 45.12 -12.41
C THR A 269 -2.95 43.69 -12.28
N PHE A 270 -3.48 42.78 -13.09
CA PHE A 270 -3.24 41.34 -12.98
C PHE A 270 -2.48 40.77 -14.20
N VAL A 271 -1.72 41.60 -14.93
CA VAL A 271 -0.81 41.11 -15.98
C VAL A 271 0.26 40.24 -15.32
N GLY A 272 0.36 38.98 -15.74
CA GLY A 272 1.36 38.04 -15.22
C GLY A 272 1.11 37.53 -13.80
N GLU A 273 0.04 38.00 -13.12
CA GLU A 273 -0.40 37.44 -11.84
C GLU A 273 -1.49 36.38 -12.06
N SER A 274 -1.28 35.17 -11.54
CA SER A 274 -2.30 34.11 -11.56
C SER A 274 -3.39 34.31 -10.51
N LEU A 275 -3.05 35.00 -9.41
CA LEU A 275 -3.91 35.14 -8.23
C LEU A 275 -4.50 36.55 -8.07
N VAL A 276 -5.82 36.65 -8.03
CA VAL A 276 -6.54 37.86 -7.57
C VAL A 276 -6.46 37.95 -6.05
N THR A 277 -5.48 38.68 -5.53
CA THR A 277 -5.29 38.90 -4.08
C THR A 277 -5.97 40.17 -3.58
N GLU A 278 -6.30 40.25 -2.29
CA GLU A 278 -6.84 41.49 -1.69
C GLU A 278 -5.90 42.68 -1.84
N LYS A 279 -4.58 42.44 -1.77
CA LYS A 279 -3.56 43.46 -1.98
C LYS A 279 -3.57 43.99 -3.42
N GLY A 280 -3.67 43.10 -4.41
CA GLY A 280 -3.83 43.47 -5.82
C GLY A 280 -5.11 44.25 -6.08
N LEU A 281 -6.21 43.84 -5.45
CA LEU A 281 -7.51 44.51 -5.55
C LEU A 281 -7.50 45.94 -5.00
N ASN A 282 -6.78 46.21 -3.92
CA ASN A 282 -6.63 47.59 -3.43
C ASN A 282 -6.01 48.52 -4.48
N GLY A 283 -5.00 48.04 -5.20
CA GLY A 283 -4.40 48.77 -6.32
C GLY A 283 -5.37 48.96 -7.49
N PHE A 284 -6.13 47.91 -7.83
CA PHE A 284 -7.18 47.95 -8.84
C PHE A 284 -8.25 49.01 -8.51
N TYR A 285 -8.83 48.98 -7.30
CA TYR A 285 -9.89 49.90 -6.89
C TYR A 285 -9.43 51.37 -6.92
N GLN A 286 -8.18 51.65 -6.53
CA GLN A 286 -7.62 53.00 -6.59
C GLN A 286 -7.50 53.51 -8.03
N ARG A 287 -7.01 52.67 -8.95
CA ARG A 287 -6.89 53.03 -10.38
C ARG A 287 -8.26 53.19 -11.03
N LEU A 288 -9.17 52.24 -10.79
CA LEU A 288 -10.53 52.29 -11.30
C LEU A 288 -11.29 53.51 -10.79
N CYS A 289 -11.13 53.88 -9.53
CA CYS A 289 -11.73 55.08 -8.95
C CYS A 289 -11.28 56.36 -9.68
N LYS A 290 -9.97 56.50 -9.93
CA LYS A 290 -9.41 57.65 -10.66
C LYS A 290 -9.95 57.72 -12.08
N ALA A 291 -9.98 56.61 -12.80
CA ALA A 291 -10.47 56.56 -14.18
C ALA A 291 -11.99 56.81 -14.26
N SER A 292 -12.77 56.26 -13.34
CA SER A 292 -14.24 56.37 -13.35
C SER A 292 -14.74 57.77 -13.01
N ARG A 293 -14.00 58.56 -12.22
CA ARG A 293 -14.32 59.97 -11.91
C ARG A 293 -14.26 60.90 -13.12
N LEU A 294 -13.60 60.49 -14.21
CA LEU A 294 -13.55 61.27 -15.45
C LEU A 294 -14.85 61.14 -16.26
N VAL A 295 -15.67 60.13 -15.96
CA VAL A 295 -16.83 59.76 -16.79
C VAL A 295 -18.14 59.68 -16.00
N ALA A 296 -18.08 59.69 -14.66
CA ALA A 296 -19.24 59.61 -13.78
C ALA A 296 -19.07 60.42 -12.49
N GLY A 297 -20.19 60.78 -11.86
CA GLY A 297 -20.20 61.57 -10.63
C GLY A 297 -19.66 60.81 -9.40
N PRO A 298 -19.12 61.52 -8.37
CA PRO A 298 -18.48 60.89 -7.21
C PRO A 298 -19.34 59.88 -6.45
N SER A 299 -20.66 60.13 -6.39
CA SER A 299 -21.62 59.24 -5.70
C SER A 299 -21.77 57.89 -6.41
N ALA A 300 -21.91 57.91 -7.74
CA ALA A 300 -22.03 56.69 -8.56
C ALA A 300 -20.73 55.86 -8.52
N VAL A 301 -19.57 56.51 -8.58
CA VAL A 301 -18.26 55.84 -8.48
C VAL A 301 -18.07 55.18 -7.11
N LYS A 302 -18.48 55.83 -6.02
CA LYS A 302 -18.41 55.27 -4.68
C LYS A 302 -19.33 54.05 -4.52
N ALA A 303 -20.58 54.16 -4.95
CA ALA A 303 -21.56 53.07 -4.89
C ALA A 303 -21.10 51.84 -5.69
N MET A 304 -20.49 52.05 -6.86
CA MET A 304 -19.90 50.99 -7.68
C MET A 304 -18.79 50.24 -6.95
N LEU A 305 -17.82 50.96 -6.36
CA LEU A 305 -16.69 50.34 -5.65
C LEU A 305 -17.15 49.58 -4.40
N ASP A 306 -18.10 50.13 -3.65
CA ASP A 306 -18.66 49.48 -2.46
C ASP A 306 -19.44 48.20 -2.83
N GLU A 307 -20.10 48.16 -3.99
CA GLU A 307 -20.78 46.96 -4.52
C GLU A 307 -19.77 45.92 -5.03
N MET A 308 -18.70 46.33 -5.71
CA MET A 308 -17.61 45.43 -6.15
C MET A 308 -16.91 44.76 -4.96
N GLN A 309 -16.58 45.54 -3.92
CA GLN A 309 -15.91 45.01 -2.72
C GLN A 309 -16.78 43.98 -1.98
N ARG A 310 -18.08 44.28 -1.82
CA ARG A 310 -19.05 43.32 -1.24
C ARG A 310 -19.22 42.08 -2.10
N GLY A 311 -19.31 42.25 -3.43
CA GLY A 311 -19.42 41.13 -4.37
C GLY A 311 -18.19 40.22 -4.35
N PHE A 312 -16.97 40.78 -4.27
CA PHE A 312 -15.75 39.99 -4.14
C PHE A 312 -15.69 39.23 -2.81
N GLN A 313 -16.08 39.86 -1.69
CA GLN A 313 -16.17 39.18 -0.40
C GLN A 313 -17.22 38.04 -0.41
N GLY A 314 -18.28 38.19 -1.20
CA GLY A 314 -19.29 37.15 -1.43
C GLY A 314 -18.81 35.97 -2.28
N LEU A 315 -17.79 36.15 -3.13
CA LEU A 315 -17.15 35.09 -3.92
C LEU A 315 -16.09 34.30 -3.12
N GLY A 316 -15.71 34.77 -1.92
CA GLY A 316 -14.73 34.13 -1.04
C GLY A 316 -15.31 33.13 -0.03
N LYS A 317 -16.62 32.87 -0.06
CA LYS A 317 -17.31 31.80 0.67
C LYS A 317 -17.74 30.71 -0.30
#